data_AF-A0A661HN12-F1
#
_entry.id   AF-A0A661HN12-F1
#
_cell.length_a   1.000
_cell.length_b   1.000
_cell.length_c   1.000
_cell.angle_alpha   90.00
_cell.angle_beta   90.00
_cell.angle_gamma   90.00
#
_symmetry.space_group_name_H-M   'P 1'
#
loop_
_entity.id
_entity.type
_entity.pdbx_description
1 polymer ?
#
loop_
_entity_poly.entity_id
_entity_poly.type
_entity_poly.pdbx_seq_one_letter_code
_entity_poly.pdbx_strand_id
1 'polypeptide(L)'
;MANEELLGNIIDSNSSFYIGFDPTADSLHLGHYSSFNVARIVTEQTGMKPIFVIGGFTGAIGDPSGKSDERKIMSKEVLEENIASIMNQIKSLASMVGITDFEIVNNNDFYNNMTIIELFQNYGKLFNVNKMLSKDMVKSRLDSGISLTEFSYQMFQSIDFLKLFENFNTKLQIGGSDQ
;
A
#
# COMPACT_ATOMS: atom_id res chain seq x y z
N MET A 1 4.61 -1.40 -15.93
CA MET A 1 3.96 -0.34 -16.74
C MET A 1 2.48 -0.68 -16.87
N ALA A 2 1.60 0.30 -16.75
CA ALA A 2 0.16 0.10 -16.91
C ALA A 2 -0.22 -0.18 -18.37
N ASN A 3 -1.28 -0.95 -18.59
CA ASN A 3 -1.87 -1.12 -19.92
C ASN A 3 -2.94 -0.03 -20.12
N GLU A 4 -2.56 1.04 -20.83
CA GLU A 4 -3.41 2.22 -21.04
C GLU A 4 -4.75 1.91 -21.71
N GLU A 5 -4.76 0.99 -22.68
CA GLU A 5 -5.98 0.57 -23.38
C GLU A 5 -6.96 -0.13 -22.43
N LEU A 6 -6.44 -0.94 -21.51
CA LEU A 6 -7.24 -1.65 -20.53
C LEU A 6 -7.77 -0.73 -19.43
N LEU A 7 -7.02 0.33 -19.07
CA LEU A 7 -7.45 1.32 -18.06
C LEU A 7 -8.77 1.98 -18.44
N GLY A 8 -8.95 2.37 -19.70
CA GLY A 8 -10.20 2.99 -20.16
C GLY A 8 -11.44 2.10 -20.02
N ASN A 9 -11.26 0.77 -19.96
CA ASN A 9 -12.35 -0.20 -19.86
C ASN A 9 -12.70 -0.62 -18.43
N ILE A 10 -11.77 -0.46 -17.48
CA ILE A 10 -11.96 -0.89 -16.09
C ILE A 10 -12.38 0.26 -15.17
N ILE A 11 -12.15 1.50 -15.59
CA ILE A 11 -12.46 2.72 -14.84
C ILE A 11 -13.94 3.06 -14.99
N ASP A 12 -14.67 3.02 -13.88
CA ASP A 12 -16.07 3.46 -13.80
C ASP A 12 -16.37 4.03 -12.40
N SER A 13 -17.48 4.78 -12.28
CA SER A 13 -17.87 5.46 -11.04
C SER A 13 -18.32 4.54 -9.91
N ASN A 14 -18.51 3.24 -10.17
CA ASN A 14 -18.83 2.24 -9.14
C ASN A 14 -17.58 1.50 -8.65
N SER A 15 -16.40 1.88 -9.16
CA SER A 15 -15.13 1.26 -8.84
C SER A 15 -14.28 2.19 -7.98
N SER A 16 -13.31 1.60 -7.29
CA SER A 16 -12.40 2.34 -6.43
C SER A 16 -10.94 2.16 -6.83
N PHE A 17 -10.10 3.06 -6.36
CA PHE A 17 -8.64 2.96 -6.46
C PHE A 17 -8.04 3.18 -5.08
N TYR A 18 -6.82 2.69 -4.85
CA TYR A 18 -6.16 2.90 -3.57
C TYR A 18 -4.78 3.51 -3.68
N ILE A 19 -4.39 4.20 -2.61
CA ILE A 19 -3.06 4.75 -2.37
C ILE A 19 -2.64 4.29 -0.97
N GLY A 20 -1.46 3.66 -0.88
CA GLY A 20 -0.88 3.20 0.38
C GLY A 20 -0.02 4.26 1.09
N PHE A 21 -0.08 4.28 2.41
CA PHE A 21 0.76 5.11 3.29
C PHE A 21 1.31 4.23 4.43
N ASP A 22 2.60 3.96 4.41
CA ASP A 22 3.26 3.26 5.52
C ASP A 22 3.60 4.24 6.66
N PRO A 23 3.25 3.92 7.92
CA PRO A 23 3.41 4.80 9.08
C PRO A 23 4.85 4.85 9.62
N THR A 24 5.82 5.20 8.76
CA THR A 24 7.26 5.23 9.09
C THR A 24 7.69 6.41 9.97
N ALA A 25 6.82 7.39 10.13
CA ALA A 25 6.98 8.57 10.96
C ALA A 25 5.60 9.02 11.48
N ASP A 26 5.59 9.95 12.42
CA ASP A 26 4.37 10.54 13.00
C ASP A 26 3.67 11.53 12.06
N SER A 27 4.27 11.84 10.92
CA SER A 27 3.76 12.86 9.99
C SER A 27 4.09 12.55 8.52
N LEU A 28 3.12 12.84 7.65
CA LEU A 28 3.30 12.88 6.21
C LEU A 28 4.06 14.16 5.83
N HIS A 29 5.05 14.02 4.96
CA HIS A 29 5.74 15.16 4.34
C HIS A 29 5.17 15.52 2.96
N LEU A 30 5.67 16.62 2.38
CA LEU A 30 5.24 17.19 1.08
C LEU A 30 5.21 16.17 -0.08
N GLY A 31 6.01 15.11 -0.03
CA GLY A 31 6.00 14.05 -1.04
C GLY A 31 4.62 13.39 -1.18
N HIS A 32 3.96 13.14 -0.04
CA HIS A 32 2.63 12.55 -0.02
C HIS A 32 1.53 13.49 -0.54
N TYR A 33 1.76 14.82 -0.50
CA TYR A 33 0.79 15.80 -1.02
C TYR A 33 0.52 15.60 -2.52
N SER A 34 1.53 15.13 -3.27
CA SER A 34 1.35 14.78 -4.69
C SER A 34 0.30 13.68 -4.86
N SER A 35 0.31 12.64 -4.01
CA SER A 35 -0.66 11.55 -4.03
C SER A 35 -2.09 12.02 -3.80
N PHE A 36 -2.31 13.01 -2.93
CA PHE A 36 -3.65 13.60 -2.74
C PHE A 36 -4.12 14.40 -3.95
N ASN A 37 -3.23 15.12 -4.64
CA ASN A 37 -3.59 15.81 -5.88
C ASN A 37 -3.92 14.83 -7.00
N VAL A 38 -3.16 13.73 -7.12
CA VAL A 38 -3.48 12.66 -8.07
C VAL A 38 -4.82 12.02 -7.72
N ALA A 39 -5.06 11.72 -6.44
CA ALA A 39 -6.35 11.20 -5.99
C ALA A 39 -7.50 12.13 -6.39
N ARG A 40 -7.35 13.45 -6.19
CA ARG A 40 -8.36 14.44 -6.61
C ARG A 40 -8.63 14.35 -8.10
N ILE A 41 -7.58 14.41 -8.93
CA ILE A 41 -7.71 14.39 -10.39
C ILE A 41 -8.40 13.11 -10.86
N VAL A 42 -8.01 11.95 -10.34
CA VAL A 42 -8.62 10.66 -10.72
C VAL A 42 -10.08 10.64 -10.32
N THR A 43 -10.41 11.02 -9.08
CA THR A 43 -11.80 11.09 -8.61
C THR A 43 -12.65 12.02 -9.48
N GLU A 44 -12.16 13.23 -9.79
CA GLU A 44 -12.87 14.22 -10.61
C GLU A 44 -13.10 13.75 -12.05
N GLN A 45 -12.13 13.07 -12.65
CA GLN A 45 -12.20 12.64 -14.04
C GLN A 45 -13.00 11.36 -14.25
N THR A 46 -13.03 10.49 -13.25
CA THR A 46 -13.54 9.11 -13.40
C THR A 46 -14.75 8.81 -12.53
N GLY A 47 -14.97 9.60 -11.47
CA GLY A 47 -15.94 9.28 -10.43
C GLY A 47 -15.54 8.11 -9.53
N MET A 48 -14.34 7.52 -9.70
CA MET A 48 -13.88 6.45 -8.84
C MET A 48 -13.67 6.93 -7.41
N LYS A 49 -14.02 6.09 -6.44
CA LYS A 49 -13.83 6.41 -5.02
C LYS A 49 -12.39 6.12 -4.57
N PRO A 50 -11.67 7.09 -3.97
CA PRO A 50 -10.36 6.84 -3.39
C PRO A 50 -10.44 6.05 -2.08
N ILE A 51 -9.54 5.10 -1.92
CA ILE A 51 -9.29 4.38 -0.67
C ILE A 51 -7.86 4.69 -0.20
N PHE A 52 -7.73 5.31 0.95
CA PHE A 52 -6.44 5.57 1.56
C PHE A 52 -6.10 4.43 2.51
N VAL A 53 -5.06 3.67 2.18
CA VAL A 53 -4.66 2.49 2.95
C VAL A 53 -3.52 2.87 3.87
N ILE A 54 -3.72 2.71 5.18
CA ILE A 54 -2.68 2.83 6.18
C ILE A 54 -2.03 1.47 6.36
N GLY A 55 -0.72 1.43 6.19
CA GLY A 55 0.10 0.24 6.32
C GLY A 55 0.39 -0.16 7.77
N GLY A 56 -0.64 -0.42 8.59
CA GLY A 56 -0.42 -0.80 9.98
C GLY A 56 0.34 -2.13 10.12
N PHE A 57 0.08 -3.10 9.24
CA PHE A 57 0.81 -4.36 9.20
C PHE A 57 2.11 -4.25 8.40
N THR A 58 2.06 -3.68 7.19
CA THR A 58 3.22 -3.50 6.31
C THR A 58 4.28 -2.58 6.91
N GLY A 59 3.88 -1.57 7.68
CA GLY A 59 4.77 -0.69 8.43
C GLY A 59 5.53 -1.39 9.55
N ALA A 60 4.99 -2.47 10.12
CA ALA A 60 5.70 -3.31 11.09
C ALA A 60 6.74 -4.23 10.43
N ILE A 61 6.54 -4.59 9.16
CA ILE A 61 7.46 -5.41 8.36
C ILE A 61 8.59 -4.55 7.78
N GLY A 62 8.24 -3.42 7.15
CA GLY A 62 9.17 -2.50 6.51
C GLY A 62 9.36 -2.76 5.00
N ASP A 63 9.07 -1.75 4.19
CA ASP A 63 9.31 -1.76 2.74
C ASP A 63 10.80 -1.58 2.39
N PRO A 64 11.44 -2.53 1.67
CA PRO A 64 12.83 -2.39 1.23
C PRO A 64 13.02 -1.49 0.00
N SER A 65 11.94 -1.03 -0.65
CA SER A 65 12.01 -0.20 -1.87
C SER A 65 12.80 1.09 -1.65
N GLY A 66 13.75 1.35 -2.55
CA GLY A 66 14.55 2.58 -2.58
C GLY A 66 15.57 2.75 -1.44
N LYS A 67 15.82 1.73 -0.60
CA LYS A 67 16.74 1.81 0.55
C LYS A 67 17.89 0.82 0.45
N SER A 68 19.07 1.24 0.90
CA SER A 68 20.30 0.43 0.89
C SER A 68 20.54 -0.37 2.17
N ASP A 69 19.87 -0.02 3.28
CA ASP A 69 20.04 -0.63 4.61
C ASP A 69 18.71 -1.22 5.13
N GLU A 70 18.80 -2.23 6.00
CA GLU A 70 17.63 -2.84 6.64
C GLU A 70 16.93 -1.85 7.58
N ARG A 71 15.59 -1.83 7.56
CA ARG A 71 14.84 -0.91 8.43
C ARG A 71 14.92 -1.32 9.88
N LYS A 72 15.05 -0.32 10.76
CA LYS A 72 14.79 -0.52 12.19
C LYS A 72 13.30 -0.73 12.41
N ILE A 73 12.96 -1.86 13.03
CA ILE A 73 11.59 -2.17 13.44
C ILE A 73 11.17 -1.19 14.54
N MET A 74 10.03 -0.52 14.35
CA MET A 74 9.47 0.39 15.36
C MET A 74 8.80 -0.42 16.47
N SER A 75 8.72 0.15 17.68
CA SER A 75 7.91 -0.45 18.73
C SER A 75 6.43 -0.37 18.35
N LYS A 76 5.61 -1.26 18.91
CA LYS A 76 4.18 -1.30 18.64
C LYS A 76 3.50 0.01 19.03
N GLU A 77 3.91 0.60 20.15
CA GLU A 77 3.36 1.85 20.68
C GLU A 77 3.64 3.01 19.71
N VAL A 78 4.88 3.14 19.22
CA VAL A 78 5.25 4.17 18.24
C VAL A 78 4.49 3.97 16.93
N LEU A 79 4.33 2.72 16.49
CA LEU A 79 3.58 2.40 15.29
C LEU A 79 2.10 2.81 15.41
N GLU A 80 1.47 2.55 16.56
CA GLU A 80 0.08 2.95 16.83
C GLU A 80 -0.08 4.49 16.89
N GLU A 81 0.86 5.20 17.50
CA GLU A 81 0.90 6.67 17.51
C GLU A 81 1.03 7.26 16.09
N ASN A 82 1.91 6.67 15.27
CA ASN A 82 2.10 7.08 13.87
C ASN A 82 0.83 6.84 13.04
N ILE A 83 0.20 5.67 13.20
CA ILE A 83 -1.07 5.32 12.52
C ILE A 83 -2.14 6.36 12.84
N ALA A 84 -2.32 6.70 14.12
CA ALA A 84 -3.31 7.67 14.56
C ALA A 84 -3.05 9.07 13.96
N SER A 85 -1.79 9.50 13.98
CA SER A 85 -1.38 10.80 13.43
C SER A 85 -1.60 10.88 11.92
N ILE A 86 -1.17 9.85 11.17
CA ILE A 86 -1.35 9.78 9.72
C ILE A 86 -2.83 9.70 9.34
N MET A 87 -3.65 8.94 10.07
CA MET A 87 -5.09 8.89 9.81
C MET A 87 -5.74 10.27 9.89
N ASN A 88 -5.36 11.07 10.89
CA ASN A 88 -5.87 12.44 11.03
C ASN A 88 -5.39 13.36 9.89
N GLN A 89 -4.12 13.21 9.49
CA GLN A 89 -3.57 13.99 8.37
C GLN A 89 -4.22 13.61 7.04
N ILE A 90 -4.50 12.33 6.77
CA ILE A 90 -5.22 11.89 5.57
C ILE A 90 -6.57 12.60 5.48
N LYS A 91 -7.36 12.63 6.58
CA LYS A 91 -8.66 13.32 6.61
C LYS A 91 -8.53 14.81 6.30
N SER A 92 -7.55 15.48 6.91
CA SER A 92 -7.30 16.90 6.71
C SER A 92 -6.86 17.21 5.28
N LEU A 93 -5.91 16.43 4.74
CA LEU A 93 -5.37 16.62 3.39
C LEU A 93 -6.40 16.31 2.31
N ALA A 94 -7.17 15.22 2.46
CA ALA A 94 -8.27 14.88 1.56
C ALA A 94 -9.30 16.04 1.50
N SER A 95 -9.71 16.55 2.67
CA SER A 95 -10.61 17.71 2.74
C SER A 95 -10.00 18.97 2.12
N MET A 96 -8.70 19.21 2.32
CA MET A 96 -7.99 20.37 1.78
C MET A 96 -7.93 20.35 0.25
N VAL A 97 -7.78 19.18 -0.36
CA VAL A 97 -7.80 19.02 -1.82
C VAL A 97 -9.22 18.87 -2.39
N GLY A 98 -10.26 18.89 -1.54
CA GLY A 98 -11.66 18.83 -1.97
C GLY A 98 -12.25 17.43 -2.16
N ILE A 99 -11.56 16.38 -1.69
CA ILE A 99 -12.09 15.00 -1.67
C ILE A 99 -12.94 14.83 -0.41
N THR A 100 -14.24 14.63 -0.60
CA THR A 100 -15.21 14.48 0.50
C THR A 100 -15.74 13.06 0.67
N ASP A 101 -15.76 12.26 -0.41
CA ASP A 101 -16.12 10.84 -0.38
C ASP A 101 -14.87 9.98 -0.59
N PHE A 102 -14.45 9.30 0.47
CA PHE A 102 -13.28 8.42 0.49
C PHE A 102 -13.42 7.39 1.60
N GLU A 103 -12.69 6.27 1.50
CA GLU A 103 -12.51 5.33 2.61
C GLU A 103 -11.09 5.42 3.17
N ILE A 104 -10.94 5.13 4.46
CA ILE A 104 -9.63 4.86 5.09
C ILE A 104 -9.65 3.41 5.58
N VAL A 105 -8.65 2.64 5.19
CA VAL A 105 -8.51 1.23 5.59
C VAL A 105 -7.16 1.04 6.26
N ASN A 106 -7.10 0.32 7.39
CA ASN A 106 -5.84 -0.15 7.96
C ASN A 106 -5.62 -1.61 7.54
N ASN A 107 -4.54 -1.90 6.80
CA ASN A 107 -4.30 -3.26 6.32
C ASN A 107 -4.06 -4.27 7.45
N ASN A 108 -3.77 -3.82 8.67
CA ASN A 108 -3.72 -4.69 9.85
C ASN A 108 -5.02 -5.49 10.05
N ASP A 109 -6.17 -4.93 9.66
CA ASP A 109 -7.47 -5.60 9.77
C ASP A 109 -7.57 -6.84 8.87
N PHE A 110 -6.79 -6.91 7.78
CA PHE A 110 -6.74 -8.09 6.91
C PHE A 110 -5.97 -9.25 7.53
N TYR A 111 -5.04 -8.97 8.45
CA TYR A 111 -4.07 -9.94 8.94
C TYR A 111 -4.25 -10.32 10.42
N ASN A 112 -4.96 -9.53 11.22
CA ASN A 112 -5.11 -9.72 12.67
C ASN A 112 -5.51 -11.14 13.11
N ASN A 113 -6.23 -11.89 12.27
CA ASN A 113 -6.67 -13.26 12.56
C ASN A 113 -6.10 -14.31 11.59
N MET A 114 -5.19 -13.92 10.71
CA MET A 114 -4.61 -14.83 9.72
C MET A 114 -3.47 -15.63 10.35
N THR A 115 -3.62 -16.94 10.38
CA THR A 115 -2.53 -17.83 10.79
C THR A 115 -1.47 -17.92 9.70
N ILE A 116 -0.24 -18.26 10.09
CA ILE A 116 0.84 -18.51 9.13
C ILE A 116 0.49 -19.67 8.16
N ILE A 117 -0.27 -20.66 8.62
CA ILE A 117 -0.72 -21.78 7.80
C ILE A 117 -1.67 -21.28 6.71
N GLU A 118 -2.66 -20.47 7.06
CA GLU A 118 -3.60 -19.87 6.10
C GLU A 118 -2.88 -18.97 5.09
N LEU A 119 -1.91 -18.18 5.55
CA LEU A 119 -1.09 -17.32 4.68
C LEU A 119 -0.43 -18.15 3.56
N PHE A 120 0.27 -19.23 3.91
CA PHE A 120 0.96 -20.05 2.91
C PHE A 120 0.03 -20.93 2.08
N GLN A 121 -1.05 -21.46 2.65
CA GLN A 121 -2.02 -22.30 1.92
C GLN A 121 -2.83 -21.50 0.89
N ASN A 122 -3.26 -20.29 1.26
CA ASN A 122 -4.09 -19.46 0.40
C ASN A 122 -3.26 -18.64 -0.58
N TYR A 123 -2.16 -18.05 -0.11
CA TYR A 123 -1.40 -17.07 -0.89
C TYR A 123 -0.01 -17.56 -1.28
N GLY A 124 0.75 -18.16 -0.36
CA GLY A 124 2.16 -18.50 -0.58
C GLY A 124 2.44 -19.29 -1.87
N LYS A 125 1.58 -20.25 -2.22
CA LYS A 125 1.70 -21.05 -3.46
C LYS A 125 1.59 -20.23 -4.77
N LEU A 126 1.03 -19.03 -4.72
CA LEU A 126 0.86 -18.14 -5.88
C LEU A 126 2.15 -17.35 -6.17
N PHE A 127 3.11 -17.34 -5.25
CA PHE A 127 4.34 -16.58 -5.36
C PHE A 127 5.51 -17.49 -5.77
N ASN A 128 5.99 -17.29 -7.00
CA ASN A 128 7.20 -17.95 -7.46
C ASN A 128 8.45 -17.19 -6.94
N VAL A 129 9.30 -17.89 -6.19
CA VAL A 129 10.50 -17.31 -5.58
C VAL A 129 11.44 -16.68 -6.61
N ASN A 130 11.68 -17.33 -7.75
CA ASN A 130 12.57 -16.78 -8.78
C ASN A 130 12.03 -15.46 -9.35
N LYS A 131 10.71 -15.35 -9.52
CA LYS A 131 10.06 -14.11 -9.94
C LYS A 131 10.19 -13.02 -8.87
N MET A 132 10.00 -13.35 -7.60
CA MET A 132 10.17 -12.40 -6.49
C MET A 132 11.60 -11.88 -6.39
N LEU A 133 12.61 -12.75 -6.57
CA LEU A 133 14.03 -12.37 -6.59
C LEU A 133 14.39 -11.46 -7.77
N SER A 134 13.68 -11.59 -8.89
CA SER A 134 13.94 -10.80 -10.10
C SER A 134 13.42 -9.36 -10.03
N LYS A 135 12.57 -9.03 -9.04
CA LYS A 135 12.10 -7.64 -8.86
C LYS A 135 13.26 -6.72 -8.49
N ASP A 136 13.32 -5.55 -9.10
CA ASP A 136 14.42 -4.60 -8.92
C ASP A 136 14.66 -4.23 -7.45
N MET A 137 13.59 -4.07 -6.65
CA MET A 137 13.66 -3.78 -5.21
C MET A 137 14.38 -4.86 -4.39
N VAL A 138 14.27 -6.12 -4.80
CA VAL A 138 14.91 -7.26 -4.12
C VAL A 138 16.30 -7.45 -4.69
N LYS A 139 16.41 -7.43 -6.02
CA LYS A 139 17.66 -7.66 -6.74
C LYS A 139 18.76 -6.70 -6.31
N SER A 140 18.44 -5.43 -6.08
CA SER A 140 19.39 -4.42 -5.59
C SER A 140 19.95 -4.72 -4.19
N ARG A 141 19.26 -5.55 -3.40
CA ARG A 141 19.58 -5.89 -2.01
C ARG A 141 20.12 -7.30 -1.82
N LEU A 142 20.14 -8.13 -2.87
CA LEU A 142 20.57 -9.53 -2.76
C LEU A 142 22.02 -9.66 -2.30
N ASP A 143 22.91 -8.83 -2.84
CA ASP A 143 24.34 -8.88 -2.49
C ASP A 143 24.63 -8.30 -1.09
N SER A 144 23.86 -7.29 -0.66
CA SER A 144 23.96 -6.71 0.69
C SER A 144 23.27 -7.54 1.77
N GLY A 145 22.44 -8.52 1.36
CA GLY A 145 21.54 -9.25 2.24
C GLY A 145 20.16 -8.59 2.34
N ILE A 146 19.13 -9.43 2.33
CA ILE A 146 17.73 -9.08 2.57
C ILE A 146 17.13 -10.10 3.53
N SER A 147 16.42 -9.63 4.56
CA SER A 147 15.78 -10.54 5.52
C SER A 147 14.51 -11.15 4.91
N LEU A 148 14.08 -12.30 5.43
CA LEU A 148 12.82 -12.93 5.01
C LEU A 148 11.62 -11.99 5.21
N THR A 149 11.67 -11.16 6.26
CA THR A 149 10.67 -10.14 6.58
C THR A 149 10.54 -9.12 5.44
N GLU A 150 11.65 -8.46 5.07
CA GLU A 150 11.66 -7.50 3.95
C GLU A 150 11.32 -8.17 2.60
N PHE A 151 11.86 -9.38 2.36
CA PHE A 151 11.58 -10.13 1.13
C PHE A 151 10.08 -10.44 0.97
N SER A 152 9.38 -10.69 2.08
CA SER A 152 7.95 -11.01 2.11
C SER A 152 7.06 -9.77 1.97
N TYR A 153 7.59 -8.55 2.06
CA TYR A 153 6.80 -7.31 1.94
C TYR A 153 5.96 -7.27 0.66
N GLN A 154 6.57 -7.63 -0.48
CA GLN A 154 5.88 -7.67 -1.78
C GLN A 154 4.68 -8.64 -1.81
N MET A 155 4.68 -9.67 -0.97
CA MET A 155 3.57 -10.62 -0.85
C MET A 155 2.39 -9.95 -0.16
N PHE A 156 2.64 -9.26 0.96
CA PHE A 156 1.59 -8.56 1.72
C PHE A 156 0.99 -7.41 0.93
N GLN A 157 1.80 -6.59 0.26
CA GLN A 157 1.28 -5.55 -0.62
C GLN A 157 0.41 -6.12 -1.77
N SER A 158 0.75 -7.30 -2.27
CA SER A 158 -0.07 -7.99 -3.28
C SER A 158 -1.40 -8.51 -2.70
N ILE A 159 -1.39 -9.00 -1.45
CA ILE A 159 -2.59 -9.47 -0.75
C ILE A 159 -3.49 -8.28 -0.39
N ASP A 160 -2.93 -7.14 -0.01
CA ASP A 160 -3.69 -5.90 0.23
C ASP A 160 -4.53 -5.54 -0.99
N PHE A 161 -3.94 -5.54 -2.18
CA PHE A 161 -4.69 -5.24 -3.40
C PHE A 161 -5.80 -6.27 -3.65
N LEU A 162 -5.55 -7.56 -3.43
CA LEU A 162 -6.60 -8.58 -3.54
C LEU A 162 -7.76 -8.31 -2.57
N LYS A 163 -7.47 -8.00 -1.30
CA LYS A 163 -8.48 -7.71 -0.29
C LYS A 163 -9.28 -6.45 -0.62
N LEU A 164 -8.62 -5.43 -1.17
CA LEU A 164 -9.27 -4.21 -1.61
C LEU A 164 -10.16 -4.44 -2.84
N PHE A 165 -9.71 -5.29 -3.77
CA PHE A 165 -10.51 -5.72 -4.90
C PHE A 165 -11.78 -6.47 -4.44
N GLU A 166 -11.64 -7.45 -3.56
CA GLU A 166 -12.74 -8.27 -3.03
C GLU A 166 -13.77 -7.43 -2.24
N ASN A 167 -13.30 -6.53 -1.37
CA ASN A 167 -14.17 -5.84 -0.41
C ASN A 167 -14.71 -4.50 -0.92
N PHE A 168 -14.01 -3.84 -1.84
CA PHE A 168 -14.31 -2.46 -2.25
C PHE A 168 -14.35 -2.25 -3.77
N ASN A 169 -14.30 -3.33 -4.56
CA ASN A 169 -14.24 -3.24 -6.03
C ASN A 169 -13.07 -2.35 -6.50
N THR A 170 -11.91 -2.49 -5.83
CA THR A 170 -10.72 -1.70 -6.12
C THR A 170 -10.02 -2.22 -7.36
N LYS A 171 -9.93 -1.40 -8.41
CA LYS A 171 -9.39 -1.82 -9.72
C LYS A 171 -8.04 -1.21 -10.06
N LEU A 172 -7.61 -0.21 -9.30
CA LEU A 172 -6.38 0.53 -9.55
C LEU A 172 -5.60 0.76 -8.25
N GLN A 173 -4.28 0.56 -8.31
CA GLN A 173 -3.32 1.04 -7.32
C GLN A 173 -2.59 2.23 -7.91
N ILE A 174 -2.44 3.30 -7.12
CA ILE A 174 -1.62 4.45 -7.47
C ILE A 174 -0.53 4.61 -6.40
N GLY A 175 0.72 4.69 -6.83
CA GLY A 175 1.88 4.80 -5.96
C GLY A 175 3.02 5.61 -6.58
N GLY A 176 4.08 5.81 -5.80
CA GLY A 176 5.33 6.41 -6.30
C GLY A 176 6.03 5.51 -7.32
N SER A 177 7.08 6.01 -7.96
CA SER A 177 7.86 5.25 -8.96
C SER A 177 8.61 4.04 -8.39
N ASP A 178 8.78 4.03 -7.07
CA ASP A 178 9.40 2.97 -6.29
C ASP A 178 8.43 1.83 -5.91
N GLN A 179 7.14 1.99 -6.21
CA GLN A 179 6.05 1.02 -5.94
C GLN A 179 5.62 0.31 -7.24
#